data_AF-A0AAD9K3K5-F1
#
_entry.id   AF-A0AAD9K3K5-F1
#
_cell.length_a   1.000
_cell.length_b   1.000
_cell.length_c   1.000
_cell.angle_alpha   90.00
_cell.angle_beta   90.00
_cell.angle_gamma   90.00
#
_symmetry.space_group_name_H-M   'P 1'
#
loop_
_entity.id
_entity.type
_entity.pdbx_description
1 polymer ?
#
loop_
_entity_poly.entity_id
_entity_poly.type
_entity_poly.pdbx_seq_one_letter_code
_entity_poly.pdbx_strand_id
1 'polypeptide(L)'
;MFIINSFLAVYLLFKFEMCEFLWLLIYVAIPKCLYLTPVIMKPQDKERLVKSRPQMVRSLDVTQILPQLRSANLFTKKDEQIIMSDTRRRERVIRFLDLLEKKKTDVYEKFQDILGDVYPQLLLSLTDWEDEGEGPLPCNAQLDDDWTMLQRARQYLIHEIDAAQVVKYMRDHNALSEDEVRAIVAERNAQTRTEVFLDMLELHKPEDYDTFVEAIGETYPHVYLTLTGDADDRSDED
;
A
#
# COMPACT_ATOMS: atom_id res chain seq x y z
N MET A 1 -54.00 48.73 38.06
CA MET A 1 -54.00 47.72 36.97
C MET A 1 -53.69 48.51 35.68
N PHE A 2 -52.46 48.80 35.30
CA PHE A 2 -51.41 47.95 34.72
C PHE A 2 -50.05 48.63 34.96
N ILE A 3 -49.19 48.10 35.84
CA ILE A 3 -47.83 48.64 36.12
C ILE A 3 -46.74 47.57 35.87
N ILE A 4 -47.06 46.45 35.21
CA ILE A 4 -46.16 45.29 35.16
C ILE A 4 -45.31 45.22 33.87
N ASN A 5 -45.57 46.02 32.84
CA ASN A 5 -44.90 45.86 31.53
C ASN A 5 -43.54 46.56 31.36
N SER A 6 -43.09 47.39 32.29
CA SER A 6 -41.82 48.13 32.11
C SER A 6 -40.59 47.45 32.71
N PHE A 7 -40.76 46.48 33.62
CA PHE A 7 -39.62 45.81 34.27
C PHE A 7 -39.04 44.64 33.45
N LEU A 8 -39.83 43.99 32.59
CA LEU A 8 -39.33 42.88 31.75
C LEU A 8 -38.42 43.37 30.60
N ALA A 9 -38.65 44.58 30.07
CA ALA A 9 -37.87 45.13 28.97
C ALA A 9 -36.44 45.52 29.39
N VAL A 10 -36.25 45.98 30.64
CA VAL A 10 -34.92 46.32 31.16
C VAL A 10 -34.09 45.07 31.48
N TYR A 11 -34.74 43.99 31.94
CA TYR A 11 -34.04 42.74 32.26
C TYR A 11 -33.55 41.98 31.02
N LEU A 12 -34.22 42.12 29.87
CA LEU A 12 -33.80 41.50 28.61
C LEU A 12 -32.67 42.26 27.91
N LEU A 13 -32.60 43.59 28.07
CA LEU A 13 -31.51 44.40 27.54
C LEU A 13 -30.19 44.19 28.32
N PHE A 14 -30.25 43.97 29.63
CA PHE A 14 -29.04 43.72 30.43
C PHE A 14 -28.41 42.33 30.20
N LYS A 15 -29.16 41.38 29.64
CA LYS A 15 -28.67 40.01 29.39
C LYS A 15 -27.95 39.86 28.05
N PHE A 16 -28.06 40.84 27.16
CA PHE A 16 -27.43 40.78 25.83
C PHE A 16 -26.03 41.42 25.78
N GLU A 17 -25.72 42.40 26.64
CA GLU A 17 -24.38 43.02 26.70
C GLU A 17 -23.36 42.26 27.57
N MET A 18 -23.81 41.34 28.43
CA MET A 18 -22.89 40.55 29.28
C MET A 18 -22.32 39.30 28.59
N CYS A 19 -22.82 38.90 27.42
CA CYS A 19 -22.31 37.72 26.69
C CYS A 19 -21.09 38.01 25.82
N GLU A 20 -20.91 39.25 25.33
CA GLU A 20 -19.73 39.57 24.50
C GLU A 20 -18.45 39.83 25.32
N PHE A 21 -18.57 40.34 26.55
CA PHE A 21 -17.40 40.59 27.40
C PHE A 21 -16.82 39.33 28.06
N LEU A 22 -17.63 38.28 28.27
CA LEU A 22 -17.15 37.00 28.79
C LEU A 22 -16.42 36.16 27.72
N TRP A 23 -16.71 36.35 26.44
CA TRP A 23 -15.94 35.75 25.35
C TRP A 23 -14.53 36.35 25.21
N LEU A 24 -14.37 37.65 25.48
CA LEU A 24 -13.06 38.31 25.44
C LEU A 24 -12.15 37.96 26.63
N LEU A 25 -12.70 37.68 27.82
CA LEU A 25 -11.89 37.28 28.98
C LEU A 25 -11.48 35.80 28.97
N ILE A 26 -12.19 34.91 28.26
CA ILE A 26 -11.74 33.53 28.02
C ILE A 26 -10.58 33.49 27.01
N TYR A 27 -10.50 34.46 26.09
CA TYR A 27 -9.47 34.47 25.04
C TYR A 27 -8.07 34.93 25.51
N VAL A 28 -7.96 35.61 26.66
CA VAL A 28 -6.69 36.18 27.14
C VAL A 28 -5.94 35.27 28.13
N ALA A 29 -6.55 34.17 28.58
CA ALA A 29 -5.95 33.24 29.54
C ALA A 29 -5.90 31.79 29.05
N ILE A 30 -5.85 31.56 27.74
CA ILE A 30 -5.35 30.27 27.22
C ILE A 30 -3.83 30.34 27.34
N PRO A 31 -3.19 29.59 28.27
CA PRO A 31 -1.74 29.49 28.25
C PRO A 31 -1.35 29.12 26.83
N LYS A 32 -0.31 29.75 26.30
CA LYS A 32 0.37 29.34 25.07
C LYS A 32 0.87 27.90 25.26
N CYS A 33 -0.04 26.93 25.24
CA CYS A 33 0.23 25.58 24.83
C CYS A 33 0.73 25.77 23.42
N LEU A 34 2.05 25.72 23.29
CA LEU A 34 2.75 25.64 22.02
C LEU A 34 1.99 24.59 21.21
N TYR A 35 1.15 25.07 20.29
CA TYR A 35 0.68 24.29 19.17
C TYR A 35 1.95 24.03 18.37
N LEU A 36 2.72 23.02 18.82
CA LEU A 36 3.64 22.29 17.99
C LEU A 36 2.76 21.78 16.88
N THR A 37 2.67 22.56 15.81
CA THR A 37 2.12 22.08 14.56
C THR A 37 2.85 20.76 14.32
N PRO A 38 2.13 19.64 14.20
CA PRO A 38 2.77 18.37 13.91
C PRO A 38 3.65 18.62 12.69
N VAL A 39 4.95 18.36 12.84
CA VAL A 39 5.91 18.52 11.75
C VAL A 39 5.52 17.47 10.72
N ILE A 40 4.74 17.90 9.73
CA ILE A 40 4.19 17.10 8.65
C ILE A 40 5.24 17.02 7.55
N MET A 41 5.37 15.86 6.93
CA MET A 41 6.17 15.62 5.72
C MET A 41 6.00 16.74 4.69
N LYS A 42 7.08 17.13 3.99
CA LYS A 42 6.99 18.16 2.94
C LYS A 42 5.93 17.73 1.90
N PRO A 43 5.11 18.66 1.39
CA PRO A 43 4.05 18.32 0.44
C PRO A 43 4.55 17.58 -0.82
N GLN A 44 5.75 17.93 -1.30
CA GLN A 44 6.40 17.28 -2.44
C GLN A 44 6.73 15.81 -2.16
N ASP A 45 7.35 15.52 -1.01
CA ASP A 45 7.67 14.16 -0.58
C ASP A 45 6.41 13.31 -0.41
N LYS A 46 5.36 13.93 0.15
CA LYS A 46 4.05 13.31 0.29
C LYS A 46 3.44 12.98 -1.07
N GLU A 47 3.50 13.89 -2.04
CA GLU A 47 3.01 13.66 -3.39
C GLU A 47 3.77 12.51 -4.08
N ARG A 48 5.10 12.47 -3.95
CA ARG A 48 5.94 11.38 -4.45
C ARG A 48 5.55 10.04 -3.83
N LEU A 49 5.36 10.01 -2.52
CA LEU A 49 4.93 8.82 -1.80
C LEU A 49 3.55 8.33 -2.28
N VAL A 50 2.60 9.24 -2.50
CA VAL A 50 1.25 8.91 -2.99
C VAL A 50 1.29 8.35 -4.41
N LYS A 51 2.07 8.95 -5.32
CA LYS A 51 2.20 8.50 -6.72
C LYS A 51 2.86 7.13 -6.83
N SER A 52 3.94 6.91 -6.09
CA SER A 52 4.69 5.64 -6.09
C SER A 52 4.05 4.55 -5.21
N ARG A 53 2.99 4.88 -4.47
CA ARG A 53 2.31 3.98 -3.55
C ARG A 53 1.90 2.63 -4.17
N PRO A 54 1.30 2.56 -5.37
CA PRO A 54 0.92 1.28 -5.97
C PRO A 54 2.13 0.35 -6.15
N GLN A 55 3.24 0.89 -6.64
CA GLN A 55 4.47 0.14 -6.87
C GLN A 55 5.11 -0.33 -5.56
N MET A 56 5.15 0.53 -4.54
CA MET A 56 5.63 0.15 -3.20
C MET A 56 4.77 -0.95 -2.58
N VAL A 57 3.43 -0.87 -2.70
CA VAL A 57 2.53 -1.90 -2.16
C VAL A 57 2.80 -3.28 -2.78
N ARG A 58 3.24 -3.34 -4.04
CA ARG A 58 3.58 -4.59 -4.73
C ARG A 58 4.96 -5.11 -4.38
N SER A 59 5.98 -4.25 -4.34
CA SER A 59 7.38 -4.69 -4.27
C SER A 59 7.99 -4.66 -2.87
N LEU A 60 7.46 -3.84 -1.96
CA LEU A 60 8.05 -3.62 -0.65
C LEU A 60 7.77 -4.80 0.29
N ASP A 61 8.80 -5.30 0.97
CA ASP A 61 8.63 -6.14 2.16
C ASP A 61 8.97 -5.34 3.42
N VAL A 62 7.94 -5.00 4.18
CA VAL A 62 8.08 -4.24 5.42
C VAL A 62 8.96 -4.97 6.44
N THR A 63 9.00 -6.30 6.42
CA THR A 63 9.75 -7.07 7.42
C THR A 63 11.26 -6.84 7.31
N GLN A 64 11.76 -6.46 6.13
CA GLN A 64 13.18 -6.16 5.90
C GLN A 64 13.56 -4.73 6.28
N ILE A 65 12.63 -3.79 6.14
CA ILE A 65 12.87 -2.35 6.31
C ILE A 65 12.59 -1.89 7.74
N LEU A 66 11.52 -2.42 8.35
CA LEU A 66 11.04 -1.99 9.65
C LEU A 66 12.07 -2.15 10.79
N PRO A 67 12.89 -3.22 10.85
CA PRO A 67 13.95 -3.33 11.85
C PRO A 67 14.98 -2.19 11.77
N GLN A 68 15.31 -1.74 10.56
CA GLN A 68 16.27 -0.66 10.33
C GLN A 68 15.69 0.68 10.77
N LEU A 69 14.45 0.98 10.38
CA LEU A 69 13.74 2.19 10.82
C LEU A 69 13.53 2.25 12.34
N ARG A 70 13.31 1.10 12.97
CA ARG A 70 13.23 0.98 14.43
C ARG A 70 14.57 1.21 15.10
N SER A 71 15.66 0.66 14.55
CA SER A 71 17.01 0.87 15.09
C SER A 71 17.43 2.34 15.10
N ALA A 72 16.93 3.11 14.13
CA ALA A 72 17.09 4.56 14.04
C ALA A 72 16.09 5.35 14.92
N ASN A 73 15.26 4.69 15.73
CA ASN A 73 14.21 5.28 16.58
C ASN A 73 13.14 6.10 15.81
N LEU A 74 12.94 5.83 14.52
CA LEU A 74 11.96 6.55 13.68
C LEU A 74 10.55 5.95 13.80
N PHE A 75 10.48 4.64 14.02
CA PHE A 75 9.25 3.91 14.31
C PHE A 75 9.26 3.42 15.76
N THR A 76 8.14 3.61 16.45
CA THR A 76 7.97 3.10 17.81
C THR A 76 7.61 1.62 17.79
N LYS A 77 7.83 0.91 18.90
CA LYS A 77 7.39 -0.48 19.05
C LYS A 77 5.87 -0.65 18.84
N LYS A 78 5.08 0.38 19.16
CA LYS A 78 3.64 0.38 18.93
C LYS A 78 3.32 0.46 17.44
N ASP A 79 4.03 1.30 16.69
CA ASP A 79 3.87 1.39 15.24
C ASP A 79 4.21 0.05 14.57
N GLU A 80 5.31 -0.59 15.00
CA GLU A 80 5.70 -1.92 14.55
C GLU A 80 4.60 -2.96 14.82
N GLN A 81 4.04 -2.97 16.02
CA GLN A 81 2.94 -3.88 16.36
C GLN A 81 1.68 -3.63 15.51
N ILE A 82 1.33 -2.38 15.22
CA ILE A 82 0.17 -2.05 14.38
C ILE A 82 0.38 -2.61 12.97
N ILE A 83 1.57 -2.40 12.40
CA ILE A 83 1.87 -2.89 11.05
C ILE A 83 1.91 -4.41 11.02
N MET A 84 2.58 -5.04 11.99
CA MET A 84 2.73 -6.49 12.04
C MET A 84 1.47 -7.23 12.51
N SER A 85 0.43 -6.51 12.93
CA SER A 85 -0.85 -7.11 13.32
C SER A 85 -1.64 -7.66 12.13
N ASP A 86 -1.41 -7.17 10.91
CA ASP A 86 -2.03 -7.74 9.72
C ASP A 86 -1.25 -8.96 9.21
N THR A 87 -1.98 -10.03 8.95
CA THR A 87 -1.43 -11.28 8.42
C THR A 87 -1.01 -11.15 6.96
N ARG A 88 -1.70 -10.31 6.19
CA ARG A 88 -1.45 -10.11 4.76
C ARG A 88 -0.36 -9.09 4.52
N ARG A 89 0.68 -9.45 3.75
CA ARG A 89 1.82 -8.57 3.45
C ARG A 89 1.37 -7.24 2.85
N ARG A 90 0.45 -7.28 1.88
CA ARG A 90 -0.06 -6.08 1.21
C ARG A 90 -0.67 -5.09 2.19
N GLU A 91 -1.49 -5.58 3.12
CA GLU A 91 -2.09 -4.76 4.18
C GLU A 91 -1.02 -4.19 5.11
N ARG A 92 0.02 -4.98 5.47
CA ARG A 92 1.15 -4.46 6.24
C ARG A 92 1.85 -3.30 5.53
N VAL A 93 2.08 -3.41 4.22
CA VAL A 93 2.69 -2.33 3.42
C VAL A 93 1.78 -1.11 3.38
N ILE A 94 0.48 -1.30 3.13
CA ILE A 94 -0.50 -0.20 3.13
C ILE A 94 -0.48 0.55 4.46
N ARG A 95 -0.56 -0.17 5.59
CA ARG A 95 -0.50 0.42 6.93
C ARG A 95 0.84 1.09 7.22
N PHE A 96 1.94 0.48 6.79
CA PHE A 96 3.27 1.08 6.90
C PHE A 96 3.32 2.44 6.20
N LEU A 97 2.85 2.51 4.95
CA LEU A 97 2.82 3.75 4.16
C LEU A 97 1.86 4.79 4.77
N ASP A 98 0.72 4.38 5.32
CA ASP A 98 -0.21 5.28 6.02
C ASP A 98 0.38 5.88 7.30
N LEU A 99 1.21 5.11 8.01
CA LEU A 99 1.94 5.61 9.16
C LEU A 99 3.08 6.53 8.72
N LEU A 100 3.82 6.16 7.67
CA LEU A 100 4.91 6.95 7.12
C LEU A 100 4.47 8.35 6.68
N GLU A 101 3.31 8.46 6.01
CA GLU A 101 2.71 9.74 5.59
C GLU A 101 2.46 10.70 6.76
N LYS A 102 2.26 10.16 7.97
CA LYS A 102 2.01 10.93 9.20
C LYS A 102 3.29 11.28 9.96
N LYS A 103 4.45 10.80 9.51
CA LYS A 103 5.76 11.06 10.14
C LYS A 103 6.40 12.33 9.57
N LYS A 104 7.52 12.72 10.19
CA LYS A 104 8.33 13.86 9.78
C LYS A 104 9.10 13.56 8.49
N THR A 105 9.49 14.60 7.77
CA THR A 105 10.34 14.50 6.58
C THR A 105 11.62 13.71 6.82
N ASP A 106 12.30 13.91 7.95
CA ASP A 106 13.54 13.20 8.29
C ASP A 106 13.35 11.67 8.31
N VAL A 107 12.15 11.19 8.65
CA VAL A 107 11.80 9.76 8.63
C VAL A 107 11.69 9.26 7.19
N TYR A 108 11.13 10.08 6.30
CA TYR A 108 11.01 9.76 4.89
C TYR A 108 12.36 9.76 4.18
N GLU A 109 13.22 10.75 4.45
CA GLU A 109 14.59 10.79 3.92
C GLU A 109 15.37 9.53 4.35
N LYS A 110 15.29 9.14 5.63
CA LYS A 110 15.92 7.89 6.09
C LYS A 110 15.31 6.64 5.46
N PHE A 111 14.01 6.64 5.19
CA PHE A 111 13.35 5.56 4.47
C PHE A 111 13.88 5.44 3.04
N GLN A 112 14.12 6.56 2.34
CA GLN A 112 14.75 6.56 1.02
C GLN A 112 16.17 6.02 1.06
N ASP A 113 16.98 6.36 2.07
CA ASP A 113 18.31 5.77 2.25
C ASP A 113 18.23 4.24 2.34
N ILE A 114 17.35 3.72 3.19
CA ILE A 114 17.17 2.27 3.39
C ILE A 114 16.63 1.61 2.10
N LEU A 115 15.74 2.28 1.38
CA LEU A 115 15.30 1.81 0.07
C LEU A 115 16.46 1.74 -0.92
N GLY A 116 17.37 2.70 -0.93
CA GLY A 116 18.56 2.66 -1.78
C GLY A 116 19.44 1.43 -1.52
N ASP A 117 19.54 1.04 -0.25
CA ASP A 117 20.35 -0.12 0.16
C ASP A 117 19.66 -1.46 -0.14
N VAL A 118 18.35 -1.57 0.09
CA VAL A 118 17.61 -2.84 0.02
C VAL A 118 16.87 -3.03 -1.32
N TYR A 119 16.33 -1.96 -1.87
CA TYR A 119 15.49 -1.95 -3.08
C TYR A 119 15.89 -0.79 -4.02
N PRO A 120 17.12 -0.76 -4.57
CA PRO A 120 17.60 0.34 -5.38
C PRO A 120 16.70 0.66 -6.58
N GLN A 121 16.08 -0.36 -7.20
CA GLN A 121 15.11 -0.22 -8.28
C GLN A 121 13.84 0.54 -7.86
N LEU A 122 13.40 0.37 -6.61
CA LEU A 122 12.24 1.07 -6.08
C LEU A 122 12.59 2.51 -5.73
N LEU A 123 13.82 2.75 -5.26
CA LEU A 123 14.32 4.11 -5.06
C LEU A 123 14.40 4.89 -6.38
N LEU A 124 14.94 4.28 -7.44
CA LEU A 124 14.99 4.92 -8.77
C LEU A 124 13.61 5.37 -9.24
N SER A 125 12.60 4.50 -9.08
CA SER A 125 11.22 4.86 -9.41
C SER A 125 10.60 5.95 -8.52
N LEU A 126 11.18 6.23 -7.35
CA LEU A 126 10.79 7.34 -6.48
C LEU A 126 11.51 8.66 -6.85
N THR A 127 12.70 8.58 -7.44
CA THR A 127 13.56 9.73 -7.74
C THR A 127 13.49 10.21 -9.19
N ASP A 128 13.13 9.35 -10.15
CA ASP A 128 13.08 9.66 -11.59
C ASP A 128 11.97 10.66 -12.00
N TRP A 129 11.25 11.24 -11.04
CA TRP A 129 10.19 12.22 -11.29
C TRP A 129 10.70 13.67 -11.41
N GLU A 130 12.01 13.91 -11.32
CA GLU A 130 12.57 15.27 -11.26
C GLU A 130 12.95 15.90 -12.60
N ASP A 131 12.89 15.19 -13.73
CA ASP A 131 13.26 15.78 -15.03
C ASP A 131 12.06 15.91 -15.98
N GLU A 132 11.66 17.16 -16.23
CA GLU A 132 10.72 17.61 -17.27
C GLU A 132 11.31 17.42 -18.69
N GLY A 133 11.89 16.26 -18.97
CA GLY A 133 12.18 15.82 -20.32
C GLY A 133 10.98 15.04 -20.82
N GLU A 134 10.18 15.62 -21.71
CA GLU A 134 9.17 14.94 -22.55
C GLU A 134 9.84 13.86 -23.44
N GLY A 135 10.41 12.83 -22.84
CA GLY A 135 10.71 11.58 -23.49
C GLY A 135 9.57 10.61 -23.17
N PRO A 136 9.06 9.84 -24.15
CA PRO A 136 8.26 8.68 -23.81
C PRO A 136 9.20 7.73 -23.08
N LEU A 137 9.15 7.78 -21.75
CA LEU A 137 9.75 6.74 -20.93
C LEU A 137 9.20 5.41 -21.42
N PRO A 138 10.01 4.36 -21.52
CA PRO A 138 9.50 3.01 -21.68
C PRO A 138 8.65 2.74 -20.43
N CYS A 139 7.35 2.98 -20.56
CA CYS A 139 6.40 2.75 -19.50
C CYS A 139 6.54 1.27 -19.13
N ASN A 140 6.79 0.97 -17.87
CA ASN A 140 6.51 -0.34 -17.28
C ASN A 140 5.00 -0.72 -17.35
N ALA A 141 4.22 -0.06 -18.23
CA ALA A 141 2.81 -0.30 -18.47
C ALA A 141 2.54 -1.76 -18.92
N GLN A 142 3.50 -2.41 -19.59
CA GLN A 142 3.39 -3.84 -19.93
C GLN A 142 3.40 -4.71 -18.66
N LEU A 143 4.33 -4.46 -17.74
CA LEU A 143 4.44 -5.19 -16.46
C LEU A 143 3.29 -4.88 -15.50
N ASP A 144 2.73 -3.67 -15.59
CA ASP A 144 1.51 -3.32 -14.86
C ASP A 144 0.29 -4.14 -15.33
N ASP A 145 0.28 -4.60 -16.58
CA ASP A 145 -0.83 -5.37 -17.15
C ASP A 145 -0.81 -6.81 -16.65
N ASP A 146 0.35 -7.46 -16.62
CA ASP A 146 0.49 -8.88 -16.24
C ASP A 146 0.01 -9.17 -14.81
N TRP A 147 0.47 -8.37 -13.84
CA TRP A 147 0.03 -8.53 -12.45
C TRP A 147 -1.43 -8.12 -12.24
N THR A 148 -1.91 -7.13 -12.98
CA THR A 148 -3.32 -6.72 -12.93
C THR A 148 -4.21 -7.83 -13.50
N MET A 149 -3.77 -8.49 -14.56
CA MET A 149 -4.42 -9.65 -15.15
C MET A 149 -4.44 -10.82 -14.16
N LEU A 150 -3.30 -11.14 -13.53
CA LEU A 150 -3.23 -12.17 -12.50
C LEU A 150 -4.21 -11.89 -11.35
N GLN A 151 -4.29 -10.63 -10.88
CA GLN A 151 -5.23 -10.21 -9.84
C GLN A 151 -6.70 -10.35 -10.26
N ARG A 152 -7.03 -10.02 -11.51
CA ARG A 152 -8.39 -10.22 -12.05
C ARG A 152 -8.74 -11.70 -12.17
N ALA A 153 -7.80 -12.51 -12.66
CA ALA A 153 -7.95 -13.96 -12.83
C ALA A 153 -7.80 -14.74 -11.53
N ARG A 154 -7.40 -14.09 -10.42
CA ARG A 154 -7.01 -14.75 -9.17
C ARG A 154 -8.07 -15.70 -8.62
N GLN A 155 -9.33 -15.27 -8.59
CA GLN A 155 -10.42 -16.13 -8.11
C GLN A 155 -10.63 -17.34 -9.01
N TYR A 156 -10.55 -17.15 -10.32
CA TYR A 156 -10.64 -18.24 -11.29
C TYR A 156 -9.49 -19.25 -11.10
N LEU A 157 -8.24 -18.76 -11.01
CA LEU A 157 -7.06 -19.60 -10.78
C LEU A 157 -7.19 -20.43 -9.49
N ILE A 158 -7.60 -19.82 -8.38
CA ILE A 158 -7.79 -20.54 -7.10
C ILE A 158 -8.74 -21.75 -7.24
N HIS A 159 -9.70 -21.70 -8.16
CA HIS A 159 -10.65 -22.79 -8.37
C HIS A 159 -10.18 -23.82 -9.41
N GLU A 160 -9.45 -23.38 -10.43
CA GLU A 160 -9.11 -24.24 -11.57
C GLU A 160 -7.74 -24.93 -11.45
N ILE A 161 -6.78 -24.34 -10.72
CA ILE A 161 -5.41 -24.87 -10.65
C ILE A 161 -5.08 -25.47 -9.29
N ASP A 162 -4.31 -26.56 -9.30
CA ASP A 162 -3.61 -27.05 -8.11
C ASP A 162 -2.15 -26.61 -8.17
N ALA A 163 -1.80 -25.64 -7.31
CA ALA A 163 -0.44 -25.14 -7.23
C ALA A 163 0.62 -26.22 -6.96
N ALA A 164 0.27 -27.40 -6.42
CA ALA A 164 1.25 -28.49 -6.26
C ALA A 164 1.88 -28.95 -7.59
N GLN A 165 1.14 -28.92 -8.69
CA GLN A 165 1.66 -29.30 -10.01
C GLN A 165 2.52 -28.17 -10.62
N VAL A 166 2.04 -26.94 -10.51
CA VAL A 166 2.72 -25.74 -11.04
C VAL A 166 4.04 -25.48 -10.32
N VAL A 167 4.05 -25.58 -8.99
CA VAL A 167 5.24 -25.36 -8.15
C VAL A 167 6.36 -26.33 -8.48
N LYS A 168 6.04 -27.57 -8.88
CA LYS A 168 7.05 -28.53 -9.31
C LYS A 168 7.80 -28.03 -10.55
N TYR A 169 7.07 -27.56 -11.56
CA TYR A 169 7.66 -26.99 -12.77
C TYR A 169 8.49 -25.75 -12.46
N MET A 170 7.95 -24.82 -11.67
CA MET A 170 8.64 -23.58 -11.32
C MET A 170 9.92 -23.81 -10.51
N ARG A 171 9.91 -24.78 -9.59
CA ARG A 171 11.11 -25.20 -8.87
C ARG A 171 12.17 -25.76 -9.81
N ASP A 172 11.78 -26.60 -10.76
CA ASP A 172 12.72 -27.21 -11.71
C ASP A 172 13.38 -26.14 -12.63
N HIS A 173 12.75 -24.96 -12.76
CA HIS A 173 13.28 -23.79 -13.46
C HIS A 173 13.94 -22.73 -12.55
N ASN A 174 14.10 -23.02 -11.25
CA ASN A 174 14.67 -22.12 -10.23
C ASN A 174 13.88 -20.81 -9.99
N ALA A 175 12.60 -20.76 -10.36
CA ALA A 175 11.75 -19.61 -10.10
C ALA A 175 11.26 -19.55 -8.64
N LEU A 176 11.27 -20.67 -7.91
CA LEU A 176 10.92 -20.74 -6.48
C LEU A 176 12.04 -21.40 -5.69
N SER A 177 12.29 -20.92 -4.47
CA SER A 177 13.22 -21.54 -3.53
C SER A 177 12.63 -22.80 -2.88
N GLU A 178 13.49 -23.68 -2.38
CA GLU A 178 13.07 -24.90 -1.68
C GLU A 178 12.22 -24.62 -0.42
N ASP A 179 12.47 -23.50 0.25
CA ASP A 179 11.70 -23.12 1.44
C ASP A 179 10.30 -22.62 1.08
N GLU A 180 10.16 -21.86 -0.02
CA GLU A 180 8.87 -21.44 -0.56
C GLU A 180 8.06 -22.64 -1.05
N VAL A 181 8.69 -23.55 -1.80
CA VAL A 181 8.07 -24.81 -2.24
C VAL A 181 7.54 -25.60 -1.03
N ARG A 182 8.36 -25.74 0.02
CA ARG A 182 7.96 -26.44 1.24
C ARG A 182 6.78 -25.76 1.93
N ALA A 183 6.79 -24.43 2.02
CA ALA A 183 5.72 -23.65 2.62
C ALA A 183 4.39 -23.81 1.85
N ILE A 184 4.43 -23.79 0.53
CA ILE A 184 3.24 -24.01 -0.31
C ILE A 184 2.72 -25.45 -0.16
N VAL A 185 3.60 -26.45 -0.26
CA VAL A 185 3.21 -27.88 -0.20
C VAL A 185 2.71 -28.29 1.19
N ALA A 186 3.09 -27.57 2.25
CA ALA A 186 2.59 -27.80 3.60
C ALA A 186 1.07 -27.58 3.72
N GLU A 187 0.48 -26.77 2.83
CA GLU A 187 -0.96 -26.50 2.82
C GLU A 187 -1.77 -27.69 2.31
N ARG A 188 -2.74 -28.12 3.13
CA ARG A 188 -3.56 -29.32 2.86
C ARG A 188 -4.67 -29.08 1.86
N ASN A 189 -5.25 -27.88 1.86
CA ASN A 189 -6.34 -27.52 0.97
C ASN A 189 -5.77 -26.96 -0.33
N ALA A 190 -6.19 -27.49 -1.48
CA ALA A 190 -5.70 -27.07 -2.79
C ALA A 190 -5.96 -25.58 -3.07
N GLN A 191 -7.12 -25.04 -2.70
CA GLN A 191 -7.47 -23.64 -2.91
C GLN A 191 -6.60 -22.72 -2.04
N THR A 192 -6.45 -23.04 -0.76
CA THR A 192 -5.58 -22.28 0.16
C THR A 192 -4.13 -22.35 -0.28
N ARG A 193 -3.68 -23.52 -0.74
CA ARG A 193 -2.35 -23.72 -1.30
C ARG A 193 -2.11 -22.85 -2.53
N THR A 194 -3.07 -22.80 -3.45
CA THR A 194 -3.02 -21.93 -4.63
C THR A 194 -3.05 -20.46 -4.23
N GLU A 195 -3.84 -20.07 -3.23
CA GLU A 195 -3.85 -18.69 -2.72
C GLU A 195 -2.48 -18.28 -2.15
N VAL A 196 -1.87 -19.14 -1.32
CA VAL A 196 -0.52 -18.91 -0.76
C VAL A 196 0.54 -18.84 -1.87
N PHE A 197 0.46 -19.73 -2.86
CA PHE A 197 1.35 -19.71 -4.01
C PHE A 197 1.25 -18.40 -4.80
N LEU A 198 0.04 -17.94 -5.11
CA LEU A 198 -0.16 -16.68 -5.83
C LEU A 198 0.32 -15.47 -5.01
N ASP A 199 0.14 -15.50 -3.69
CA ASP A 199 0.68 -14.46 -2.79
C ASP A 199 2.21 -14.42 -2.80
N MET A 200 2.87 -15.58 -2.88
CA MET A 200 4.33 -15.65 -3.03
C MET A 200 4.74 -15.13 -4.39
N LEU A 201 4.09 -15.57 -5.47
CA LEU A 201 4.41 -15.16 -6.83
C LEU A 201 4.40 -13.64 -7.01
N GLU A 202 3.48 -12.92 -6.36
CA GLU A 202 3.45 -11.44 -6.36
C GLU A 202 4.69 -10.75 -5.75
N LEU A 203 5.56 -11.50 -5.05
CA LEU A 203 6.81 -11.01 -4.47
C LEU A 203 8.02 -11.31 -5.35
N HIS A 204 7.84 -12.23 -6.29
CA HIS A 204 8.89 -12.68 -7.17
C HIS A 204 9.19 -11.64 -8.24
N LYS A 205 10.29 -11.88 -8.95
CA LYS A 205 10.68 -10.98 -10.03
C LYS A 205 9.73 -11.19 -11.22
N PRO A 206 9.58 -10.20 -12.11
CA PRO A 206 8.74 -10.35 -13.29
C PRO A 206 9.09 -11.57 -14.15
N GLU A 207 10.36 -11.98 -14.22
CA GLU A 207 10.77 -13.14 -15.01
C GLU A 207 10.19 -14.47 -14.48
N ASP A 208 9.88 -14.53 -13.19
CA ASP A 208 9.25 -15.70 -12.58
C ASP A 208 7.76 -15.81 -12.97
N TYR A 209 7.13 -14.70 -13.38
CA TYR A 209 5.77 -14.69 -13.93
C TYR A 209 5.71 -15.37 -15.29
N ASP A 210 6.68 -15.12 -16.17
CA ASP A 210 6.77 -15.81 -17.47
C ASP A 210 6.89 -17.32 -17.26
N THR A 211 7.75 -17.73 -16.32
CA THR A 211 7.90 -19.15 -15.94
C THR A 211 6.60 -19.74 -15.38
N PHE A 212 5.82 -18.96 -14.63
CA PHE A 212 4.50 -19.37 -14.16
C PHE A 212 3.52 -19.56 -15.33
N VAL A 213 3.46 -18.62 -16.27
CA VAL A 213 2.58 -18.70 -17.44
C VAL A 213 2.93 -19.91 -18.30
N GLU A 214 4.22 -20.19 -18.53
CA GLU A 214 4.69 -21.42 -19.18
C GLU A 214 4.24 -22.69 -18.43
N ALA A 215 4.42 -22.72 -17.11
CA ALA A 215 4.00 -23.85 -16.28
C ALA A 215 2.48 -24.12 -16.37
N ILE A 216 1.68 -23.05 -16.45
CA ILE A 216 0.23 -23.13 -16.67
C ILE A 216 -0.08 -23.63 -18.08
N GLY A 217 0.66 -23.19 -19.11
CA GLY A 217 0.53 -23.69 -20.48
C GLY A 217 0.74 -25.20 -20.59
N GLU A 218 1.76 -25.72 -19.89
CA GLU A 218 2.09 -27.16 -19.87
C GLU A 218 1.09 -27.99 -19.05
N THR A 219 0.64 -27.46 -17.91
CA THR A 219 -0.17 -28.25 -16.95
C THR A 219 -1.68 -28.08 -17.16
N TYR A 220 -2.11 -26.86 -17.50
CA TYR A 220 -3.52 -26.46 -17.61
C TYR A 220 -3.75 -25.61 -18.89
N PRO A 221 -3.68 -26.21 -20.10
CA PRO A 221 -3.77 -25.45 -21.35
C PRO A 221 -5.03 -24.58 -21.49
N HIS A 222 -6.16 -24.99 -20.92
CA HIS A 222 -7.42 -24.23 -20.94
C HIS A 222 -7.37 -22.97 -20.07
N VAL A 223 -6.68 -23.03 -18.93
CA VAL A 223 -6.43 -21.87 -18.06
C VAL A 223 -5.47 -20.91 -18.76
N TYR A 224 -4.42 -21.42 -19.41
CA TYR A 224 -3.48 -20.62 -20.20
C TYR A 224 -4.19 -19.78 -21.26
N LEU A 225 -5.04 -20.41 -22.09
CA LEU A 225 -5.79 -19.70 -23.14
C LEU A 225 -6.70 -18.61 -22.58
N THR A 226 -7.27 -18.84 -21.39
CA THR A 226 -8.11 -17.85 -20.70
C THR A 226 -7.27 -16.69 -20.16
N LEU A 227 -6.06 -16.97 -19.67
CA LEU A 227 -5.14 -15.95 -19.18
C LEU A 227 -4.56 -15.11 -20.31
N THR A 228 -4.14 -15.69 -21.44
CA THR A 228 -3.48 -14.92 -22.52
C THR A 228 -4.46 -14.15 -23.39
N GLY A 229 -5.78 -14.37 -23.26
CA GLY A 229 -6.79 -13.69 -24.05
C GLY A 229 -6.88 -14.15 -25.49
N ASP A 230 -6.14 -15.20 -25.89
CA ASP A 230 -6.17 -15.77 -27.25
C ASP A 230 -7.51 -16.43 -27.62
N ALA A 231 -8.47 -16.47 -26.69
CA ALA A 231 -9.73 -17.18 -26.86
C ALA A 231 -10.80 -16.42 -27.68
N ASP A 232 -10.76 -15.07 -27.76
CA ASP A 232 -11.93 -14.29 -28.20
C ASP A 232 -11.76 -13.44 -29.47
N ASP A 233 -10.60 -13.42 -30.13
CA ASP A 233 -10.37 -12.55 -31.31
C ASP A 233 -10.95 -13.11 -32.64
N ARG A 234 -11.97 -13.98 -32.59
CA ARG A 234 -12.55 -14.63 -33.78
C ARG A 234 -14.06 -14.44 -34.00
N SER A 235 -14.73 -13.51 -33.31
CA SER A 235 -16.20 -13.40 -33.39
C SER A 235 -16.76 -12.33 -34.35
N ASP A 236 -15.94 -11.53 -35.04
CA ASP A 236 -16.44 -10.37 -35.81
C ASP A 236 -16.25 -10.46 -37.34
N GLU A 237 -16.29 -11.67 -37.91
CA GLU A 237 -16.50 -11.88 -39.36
C GLU A 237 -17.85 -12.55 -39.61
N ASP A 238 -18.94 -11.77 -39.61
CA ASP A 238 -20.22 -12.11 -40.27
C ASP A 238 -20.97 -10.85 -40.74
#